data_AF-A0AAU2ZZC1-F1
#
_entry.id   AF-A0AAU2ZZC1-F1
#
_cell.length_a   1.000
_cell.length_b   1.000
_cell.length_c   1.000
_cell.angle_alpha   90.00
_cell.angle_beta   90.00
_cell.angle_gamma   90.00
#
_symmetry.space_group_name_H-M   'P 1'
#
loop_
_entity.id
_entity.type
_entity.pdbx_description
1 polymer ?
#
loop_
_entity_poly.entity_id
_entity_poly.type
_entity_poly.pdbx_seq_one_letter_code
_entity_poly.pdbx_strand_id
1 'polypeptide(L)'
;MHGVSGPSPRAWAAVALPVAAALVALAAHRGMPDDPTGRLHVVPGVLKDVALPHGGTAALSRCGAPGAARPAPRGEGERAPAPALVLTSYGYSSSGPRFDGPAAFTVSAVIDPGPRPLTLTAPVGERRITVDVYGPHGEGRIASARGLTANVTKGAKQRPVPPTSGAYRFTDIGNLDLEIELPERAVCPGHTRADIGQCAPRFTNRIEDCPVVAVTLTDKAVPAQRALVAGVKNPERFSDRLVAVSFEENAAGV
;
A
#
# COMPACT_ATOMS: atom_id res chain seq x y z
N MET A 1 6.95 -47.66 66.23
CA MET A 1 7.51 -46.55 65.43
C MET A 1 7.78 -47.10 64.02
N HIS A 2 6.88 -46.86 63.06
CA HIS A 2 7.07 -47.29 61.67
C HIS A 2 7.51 -46.10 60.83
N GLY A 3 8.76 -46.15 60.33
CA GLY A 3 9.31 -45.14 59.43
C GLY A 3 8.75 -45.31 58.03
N VAL A 4 8.06 -44.29 57.53
CA VAL A 4 7.63 -44.22 56.14
C VAL A 4 8.86 -43.91 55.29
N SER A 5 9.28 -44.88 54.47
CA SER A 5 10.33 -44.68 53.47
C SER A 5 9.78 -43.80 52.34
N GLY A 6 10.35 -42.60 52.19
CA GLY A 6 10.01 -41.70 51.11
C GLY A 6 10.38 -42.27 49.73
N PRO A 7 9.67 -41.88 48.66
CA PRO A 7 9.91 -42.40 47.33
C PRO A 7 11.34 -42.09 46.85
N SER A 8 11.97 -43.07 46.22
CA SER A 8 13.37 -43.00 45.77
C SER A 8 13.62 -41.81 44.83
N PRO A 9 14.82 -41.21 44.84
CA PRO A 9 15.16 -40.07 43.98
C PRO A 9 15.03 -40.36 42.47
N ARG A 10 15.05 -41.64 42.07
CA ARG A 10 14.78 -42.06 40.68
C ARG A 10 13.31 -41.92 40.28
N ALA A 11 12.38 -42.07 41.22
CA ALA A 11 10.96 -41.85 40.98
C ALA A 11 10.63 -40.36 40.77
N TRP A 12 11.35 -39.46 41.46
CA TRP A 12 11.23 -38.02 41.25
C TRP A 12 11.73 -37.58 39.87
N ALA A 13 12.85 -38.14 39.39
CA ALA A 13 13.37 -37.83 38.07
C ALA A 13 12.43 -38.27 36.93
N ALA A 14 11.75 -39.41 37.09
CA ALA A 14 10.81 -39.94 36.09
C ALA A 14 9.54 -39.08 35.93
N VAL A 15 9.14 -38.33 36.96
CA VAL A 15 7.98 -37.44 36.93
C VAL A 15 8.36 -35.99 36.59
N ALA A 16 9.54 -35.54 37.02
CA ALA A 16 9.98 -34.16 36.80
C ALA A 16 10.26 -33.84 35.33
N LEU A 17 10.83 -34.79 34.57
CA LEU A 17 11.14 -34.62 33.15
C LEU A 17 9.90 -34.38 32.26
N PRO A 18 8.84 -35.20 32.31
CA PRO A 18 7.65 -34.95 31.49
C PRO A 18 6.90 -33.69 31.91
N VAL A 19 6.89 -33.35 33.22
CA VAL A 19 6.26 -32.11 33.71
C VAL A 19 7.04 -30.88 33.25
N ALA A 20 8.36 -30.89 33.32
CA ALA A 20 9.19 -29.79 32.82
C ALA A 20 9.05 -29.63 31.30
N ALA A 21 9.03 -30.73 30.54
CA ALA A 21 8.80 -30.69 29.09
C ALA A 21 7.41 -30.14 28.74
N ALA A 22 6.37 -30.53 29.50
CA ALA A 22 5.02 -30.01 29.34
C ALA A 22 4.93 -28.51 29.69
N LEU A 23 5.62 -28.06 30.74
CA LEU A 23 5.67 -26.65 31.12
C LEU A 23 6.44 -25.80 30.10
N VAL A 24 7.54 -26.31 29.55
CA VAL A 24 8.28 -25.64 28.46
C VAL A 24 7.43 -25.59 27.18
N ALA A 25 6.71 -26.66 26.85
CA ALA A 25 5.78 -26.67 25.72
C ALA A 25 4.62 -25.69 25.92
N LEU A 26 4.05 -25.60 27.13
CA LEU A 26 3.01 -24.61 27.45
C LEU A 26 3.55 -23.17 27.46
N ALA A 27 4.77 -22.95 27.93
CA ALA A 27 5.41 -21.64 27.91
C ALA A 27 5.75 -21.20 26.47
N ALA A 28 6.20 -22.13 25.63
CA ALA A 28 6.41 -21.89 24.20
C ALA A 28 5.09 -21.61 23.46
N HIS A 29 3.98 -22.25 23.87
CA HIS A 29 2.65 -21.94 23.33
C HIS A 29 2.08 -20.61 23.82
N ARG A 30 2.35 -20.20 25.07
CA ARG A 30 1.92 -18.91 25.62
C ARG A 30 2.77 -17.71 25.17
N GLY A 31 3.94 -17.98 24.58
CA GLY A 31 4.83 -16.97 24.03
C GLY A 31 4.54 -16.59 22.58
N MET A 32 3.60 -17.27 21.91
CA MET A 32 3.05 -16.75 20.66
C MET A 32 2.02 -15.68 21.04
N PRO A 33 2.20 -14.42 20.62
CA PRO A 33 1.08 -13.48 20.66
C PRO A 33 -0.03 -14.11 19.83
N ASP A 34 -1.16 -14.41 20.48
CA ASP A 34 -2.40 -14.74 19.80
C ASP A 34 -2.72 -13.54 18.89
N ASP A 35 -2.39 -13.63 17.61
CA ASP A 35 -2.97 -12.78 16.59
C ASP A 35 -4.44 -13.19 16.49
N PRO A 36 -5.39 -12.37 16.97
CA PRO A 36 -6.81 -12.73 16.95
C PRO A 36 -7.38 -12.85 15.53
N THR A 37 -6.59 -12.55 14.50
CA THR A 37 -7.00 -12.66 13.09
C THR A 37 -6.52 -13.91 12.38
N GLY A 38 -5.62 -14.72 12.97
CA GLY A 38 -5.12 -15.95 12.35
C GLY A 38 -4.59 -15.73 10.93
N ARG A 39 -4.05 -14.54 10.66
CA ARG A 39 -3.58 -14.19 9.32
C ARG A 39 -2.31 -14.98 9.04
N LEU A 40 -2.31 -15.71 7.92
CA LEU A 40 -1.13 -16.44 7.47
C LEU A 40 -0.01 -15.41 7.21
N HIS A 41 0.99 -15.38 8.09
CA HIS A 41 2.20 -14.61 7.83
C HIS A 41 2.92 -15.19 6.61
N VAL A 42 2.83 -14.49 5.49
CA VAL A 42 3.52 -14.86 4.26
C VAL A 42 5.00 -14.54 4.42
N VAL A 43 5.86 -15.55 4.23
CA VAL A 43 7.31 -15.34 4.16
C VAL A 43 7.62 -14.56 2.86
N PRO A 44 8.25 -13.38 2.95
CA PRO A 44 8.58 -12.59 1.76
C PRO A 44 9.45 -13.36 0.76
N GLY A 45 9.22 -13.13 -0.54
CA GLY A 45 10.02 -13.72 -1.62
C GLY A 45 9.66 -15.14 -2.05
N VAL A 46 8.73 -15.82 -1.36
CA VAL A 46 8.27 -17.17 -1.75
C VAL A 46 7.26 -17.11 -2.90
N LEU A 47 6.42 -16.08 -2.92
CA LEU A 47 5.41 -15.90 -3.96
C LEU A 47 6.02 -15.36 -5.24
N LYS A 48 5.40 -15.69 -6.36
CA LYS A 48 5.77 -15.16 -7.68
C LYS A 48 4.84 -14.02 -8.07
N ASP A 49 5.40 -13.04 -8.76
CA ASP A 49 4.60 -11.99 -9.40
C ASP A 49 3.68 -12.60 -10.46
N VAL A 50 2.48 -12.04 -10.59
CA VAL A 50 1.43 -12.57 -11.48
C VAL A 50 0.93 -11.48 -12.41
N ALA A 51 0.72 -11.81 -13.68
CA ALA A 51 0.13 -10.88 -14.64
C ALA A 51 -1.31 -10.52 -14.24
N LEU A 52 -1.63 -9.22 -14.29
CA LEU A 52 -2.98 -8.72 -14.06
C LEU A 52 -3.73 -8.58 -15.38
N PRO A 53 -5.07 -8.65 -15.34
CA PRO A 53 -5.90 -8.20 -16.45
C PRO A 53 -5.48 -6.80 -16.90
N HIS A 54 -5.54 -6.53 -18.21
CA HIS A 54 -5.24 -5.23 -18.82
C HIS A 54 -3.77 -4.74 -18.74
N GLY A 55 -2.81 -5.63 -18.49
CA GLY A 55 -1.39 -5.37 -18.75
C GLY A 55 -0.54 -4.92 -17.55
N GLY A 56 -1.05 -5.05 -16.33
CA GLY A 56 -0.30 -4.85 -15.09
C GLY A 56 0.33 -6.13 -14.52
N THR A 57 0.93 -6.02 -13.35
CA THR A 57 1.54 -7.13 -12.60
C THR A 57 1.26 -6.98 -11.12
N ALA A 58 0.70 -8.02 -10.51
CA ALA A 58 0.62 -8.19 -9.07
C ALA A 58 2.00 -8.55 -8.55
N ALA A 59 2.58 -7.69 -7.72
CA ALA A 59 3.95 -7.86 -7.22
C ALA A 59 3.96 -8.67 -5.91
N LEU A 60 3.41 -9.88 -5.97
CA LEU A 60 3.22 -10.77 -4.82
C LEU A 60 4.53 -11.25 -4.20
N SER A 61 5.64 -11.23 -4.96
CA SER A 61 6.96 -11.56 -4.42
C SER A 61 7.39 -10.68 -3.25
N ARG A 62 6.74 -9.52 -3.06
CA ARG A 62 7.01 -8.58 -1.96
C ARG A 62 5.99 -8.64 -0.82
N CYS A 63 5.07 -9.60 -0.84
CA CYS A 63 4.13 -9.78 0.27
C CYS A 63 4.87 -9.98 1.60
N GLY A 64 4.40 -9.31 2.65
CA GLY A 64 5.01 -9.31 3.98
C GLY A 64 6.37 -8.59 4.05
N ALA A 65 6.90 -8.06 2.94
CA ALA A 65 8.20 -7.41 2.97
C ALA A 65 8.11 -6.11 3.79
N PRO A 66 8.98 -5.91 4.79
CA PRO A 66 9.05 -4.64 5.51
C PRO A 66 9.63 -3.56 4.59
N GLY A 67 9.32 -2.31 4.88
CA GLY A 67 9.90 -1.18 4.15
C GLY A 67 9.16 0.12 4.42
N ALA A 68 9.81 1.22 4.09
CA ALA A 68 9.16 2.52 4.10
C ALA A 68 8.01 2.54 3.07
N ALA A 69 6.86 3.06 3.48
CA ALA A 69 5.71 3.18 2.58
C ALA A 69 6.05 4.05 1.36
N ARG A 70 6.76 5.16 1.58
CA ARG A 70 7.31 5.99 0.51
C ARG A 70 8.58 5.34 -0.06
N PRO A 71 8.64 5.07 -1.39
CA PRO A 71 9.88 4.63 -2.01
C PRO A 71 11.00 5.67 -1.89
N ALA A 72 12.24 5.22 -1.87
CA ALA A 72 13.41 6.10 -1.92
C ALA A 72 13.35 7.01 -3.17
N PRO A 73 13.68 8.31 -3.05
CA PRO A 73 13.56 9.26 -4.14
C PRO A 73 14.49 8.93 -5.31
N ARG A 74 14.05 9.22 -6.54
CA ARG A 74 14.79 8.95 -7.77
C ARG A 74 14.96 10.24 -8.57
N GLY A 75 15.94 11.05 -8.17
CA GLY A 75 16.26 12.31 -8.83
C GLY A 75 15.68 13.54 -8.12
N GLU A 76 16.05 14.70 -8.63
CA GLU A 76 15.72 15.99 -8.01
C GLU A 76 14.21 16.26 -8.03
N GLY A 77 13.72 16.98 -7.03
CA GLY A 77 12.36 17.51 -6.99
C GLY A 77 11.25 16.47 -6.79
N GLU A 78 11.54 15.19 -6.51
CA GLU A 78 10.48 14.18 -6.32
C GLU A 78 9.54 14.50 -5.15
N ARG A 79 10.08 15.10 -4.09
CA ARG A 79 9.34 15.60 -2.92
C ARG A 79 8.99 17.09 -3.02
N ALA A 80 9.17 17.71 -4.18
CA ALA A 80 8.78 19.10 -4.37
C ALA A 80 7.24 19.24 -4.27
N PRO A 81 6.74 20.40 -3.81
CA PRO A 81 5.31 20.63 -3.66
C PRO A 81 4.56 20.69 -5.00
N ALA A 82 5.28 20.86 -6.12
CA ALA A 82 4.70 20.90 -7.45
C ALA A 82 5.66 20.38 -8.54
N PRO A 83 5.17 19.66 -9.56
CA PRO A 83 3.84 19.05 -9.60
C PRO A 83 3.80 17.92 -8.56
N ALA A 84 2.63 17.69 -7.97
CA ALA A 84 2.44 16.73 -6.88
C ALA A 84 1.24 15.83 -7.13
N LEU A 85 1.34 14.57 -6.71
CA LEU A 85 0.21 13.65 -6.61
C LEU A 85 -0.29 13.67 -5.16
N VAL A 86 -1.59 13.77 -4.97
CA VAL A 86 -2.24 13.83 -3.66
C VAL A 86 -3.31 12.76 -3.61
N LEU A 87 -3.28 11.90 -2.58
CA LEU A 87 -4.36 10.95 -2.35
C LEU A 87 -5.55 11.69 -1.73
N THR A 88 -6.74 11.47 -2.29
CA THR A 88 -7.98 12.08 -1.78
C THR A 88 -8.80 11.07 -0.99
N SER A 89 -8.82 9.82 -1.42
CA SER A 89 -9.46 8.73 -0.68
C SER A 89 -8.93 7.37 -1.15
N TYR A 90 -9.20 6.35 -0.35
CA TYR A 90 -9.04 4.95 -0.74
C TYR A 90 -10.01 4.11 0.08
N GLY A 91 -10.41 2.96 -0.45
CA GLY A 91 -11.28 2.06 0.29
C GLY A 91 -11.92 1.00 -0.59
N TYR A 92 -12.68 0.12 0.07
CA TYR A 92 -13.45 -0.92 -0.57
C TYR A 92 -14.93 -0.55 -0.57
N SER A 93 -15.49 -0.35 -1.76
CA SER A 93 -16.91 -0.07 -1.94
C SER A 93 -17.39 -0.55 -3.31
N SER A 94 -18.70 -0.69 -3.44
CA SER A 94 -19.34 -0.86 -4.75
C SER A 94 -19.06 0.35 -5.62
N SER A 95 -18.60 0.10 -6.85
CA SER A 95 -18.34 1.15 -7.84
C SER A 95 -19.64 1.74 -8.42
N GLY A 96 -19.54 2.90 -9.07
CA GLY A 96 -20.64 3.51 -9.81
C GLY A 96 -21.47 4.55 -9.03
N PRO A 97 -22.19 5.45 -9.73
CA PRO A 97 -22.87 6.60 -9.14
C PRO A 97 -24.03 6.25 -8.19
N ARG A 98 -24.46 4.98 -8.16
CA ARG A 98 -25.46 4.44 -7.23
C ARG A 98 -24.93 3.33 -6.32
N PHE A 99 -23.61 3.09 -6.31
CA PHE A 99 -22.98 1.99 -5.56
C PHE A 99 -23.55 0.61 -5.94
N ASP A 100 -23.94 0.44 -7.20
CA ASP A 100 -24.55 -0.76 -7.78
C ASP A 100 -23.58 -1.61 -8.61
N GLY A 101 -22.38 -1.11 -8.86
CA GLY A 101 -21.30 -1.85 -9.51
C GLY A 101 -20.64 -2.89 -8.61
N PRO A 102 -19.77 -3.76 -9.18
CA PRO A 102 -19.00 -4.70 -8.39
C PRO A 102 -18.13 -3.94 -7.39
N ALA A 103 -18.01 -4.51 -6.19
CA ALA A 103 -17.16 -3.95 -5.16
C ALA A 103 -15.68 -4.11 -5.53
N ALA A 104 -14.94 -3.03 -5.35
CA ALA A 104 -13.53 -2.94 -5.68
C ALA A 104 -12.80 -2.11 -4.63
N PHE A 105 -11.51 -2.40 -4.47
CA PHE A 105 -10.63 -1.49 -3.74
C PHE A 105 -10.15 -0.42 -4.71
N THR A 106 -10.53 0.82 -4.48
CA THR A 106 -10.15 1.95 -5.32
C THR A 106 -9.29 2.92 -4.54
N VAL A 107 -8.36 3.57 -5.25
CA VAL A 107 -7.59 4.70 -4.75
C VAL A 107 -7.93 5.90 -5.62
N SER A 108 -8.42 6.96 -5.00
CA SER A 108 -8.66 8.24 -5.64
C SER A 108 -7.51 9.19 -5.34
N ALA A 109 -7.03 9.87 -6.38
CA ALA A 109 -5.95 10.83 -6.28
C ALA A 109 -6.16 12.01 -7.23
N VAL A 110 -5.52 13.14 -6.94
CA VAL A 110 -5.48 14.31 -7.82
C VAL A 110 -4.04 14.69 -8.11
N ILE A 111 -3.80 15.33 -9.24
CA ILE A 111 -2.50 15.91 -9.56
C ILE A 111 -2.62 17.43 -9.45
N ASP A 112 -1.77 18.02 -8.62
CA ASP A 112 -1.51 19.44 -8.63
C ASP A 112 -0.44 19.73 -9.70
N PRO A 113 -0.80 20.44 -10.81
CA PRO A 113 0.17 20.79 -11.85
C PRO A 113 1.16 21.88 -11.41
N GLY A 114 0.89 22.60 -10.31
CA GLY A 114 1.67 23.75 -9.86
C GLY A 114 1.43 25.02 -10.69
N PRO A 115 2.43 25.93 -10.76
CA PRO A 115 2.25 27.25 -11.37
C PRO A 115 2.21 27.23 -12.91
N ARG A 116 2.38 26.05 -13.53
CA ARG A 116 2.39 25.87 -14.98
C ARG A 116 1.47 24.72 -15.36
N PRO A 117 0.77 24.81 -16.50
CA PRO A 117 -0.08 23.71 -16.95
C PRO A 117 0.72 22.42 -17.12
N LEU A 118 0.15 21.29 -16.71
CA LEU A 118 0.71 19.96 -16.95
C LEU A 118 -0.12 19.26 -18.03
N THR A 119 0.56 18.55 -18.93
CA THR A 119 -0.08 17.77 -19.99
C THR A 119 0.35 16.31 -19.87
N LEU A 120 -0.62 15.42 -19.68
CA LEU A 120 -0.40 13.97 -19.60
C LEU A 120 -1.01 13.30 -20.83
N THR A 121 -0.27 12.38 -21.44
CA THR A 121 -0.78 11.57 -22.55
C THR A 121 -1.89 10.64 -22.04
N ALA A 122 -2.95 10.47 -22.84
CA ALA A 122 -4.01 9.51 -22.54
C ALA A 122 -3.65 8.11 -23.08
N PRO A 123 -3.99 7.03 -22.36
CA PRO A 123 -4.58 7.02 -21.03
C PRO A 123 -3.56 7.41 -19.94
N VAL A 124 -4.04 8.08 -18.89
CA VAL A 124 -3.14 8.61 -17.86
C VAL A 124 -2.43 7.48 -17.13
N GLY A 125 -1.10 7.55 -17.17
CA GLY A 125 -0.25 6.56 -16.52
C GLY A 125 -0.43 5.17 -17.12
N GLU A 126 -0.74 5.05 -18.42
CA GLU A 126 -0.85 3.76 -19.11
C GLU A 126 0.32 2.85 -18.73
N ARG A 127 0.01 1.79 -17.97
CA ARG A 127 0.96 0.80 -17.46
C ARG A 127 2.15 1.40 -16.70
N ARG A 128 1.93 2.52 -16.01
CA ARG A 128 2.97 3.31 -15.32
C ARG A 128 2.60 3.71 -13.89
N ILE A 129 1.47 3.20 -13.39
CA ILE A 129 1.07 3.37 -12.00
C ILE A 129 1.46 2.16 -11.17
N THR A 130 1.98 2.43 -9.98
CA THR A 130 2.22 1.43 -8.94
C THR A 130 1.39 1.80 -7.71
N VAL A 131 0.73 0.81 -7.13
CA VAL A 131 0.01 0.90 -5.85
C VAL A 131 0.60 -0.12 -4.91
N ASP A 132 1.06 0.33 -3.76
CA ASP A 132 1.52 -0.51 -2.65
C ASP A 132 0.64 -0.20 -1.42
N VAL A 133 0.18 -1.25 -0.74
CA VAL A 133 -0.55 -1.14 0.53
C VAL A 133 0.25 -1.85 1.61
N TYR A 134 0.54 -1.13 2.68
CA TYR A 134 1.29 -1.61 3.83
C TYR A 134 0.33 -1.77 5.01
N GLY A 135 0.35 -2.95 5.63
CA GLY A 135 -0.47 -3.23 6.81
C GLY A 135 0.06 -2.50 8.04
N PRO A 136 -0.79 -2.35 9.07
CA PRO A 136 -0.42 -1.71 10.33
C PRO A 136 0.63 -2.53 11.09
N HIS A 137 1.20 -1.95 12.14
CA HIS A 137 2.08 -2.66 13.10
C HIS A 137 3.25 -3.45 12.50
N GLY A 138 3.76 -3.01 11.34
CA GLY A 138 4.89 -3.68 10.69
C GLY A 138 4.53 -5.00 9.99
N GLU A 139 3.25 -5.25 9.68
CA GLU A 139 2.82 -6.36 8.81
C GLU A 139 3.52 -6.34 7.43
N GLY A 140 4.09 -5.20 7.07
CA GLY A 140 4.78 -5.02 5.79
C GLY A 140 3.76 -4.88 4.67
N ARG A 141 4.14 -5.28 3.45
CA ARG A 141 3.27 -5.10 2.29
C ARG A 141 2.16 -6.17 2.23
N ILE A 142 0.91 -5.72 2.20
CA ILE A 142 -0.29 -6.58 2.19
C ILE A 142 -1.04 -6.55 0.85
N ALA A 143 -0.72 -5.60 -0.04
CA ALA A 143 -1.11 -5.65 -1.44
C ALA A 143 -0.14 -4.85 -2.32
N SER A 144 0.04 -5.26 -3.58
CA SER A 144 0.95 -4.58 -4.51
C SER A 144 0.62 -4.86 -5.97
N ALA A 145 0.49 -3.79 -6.75
CA ALA A 145 0.34 -3.86 -8.19
C ALA A 145 1.19 -2.81 -8.90
N ARG A 146 1.73 -3.18 -10.06
CA ARG A 146 2.56 -2.34 -10.92
C ARG A 146 2.01 -2.37 -12.33
N GLY A 147 2.29 -1.31 -13.07
CA GLY A 147 1.80 -1.20 -14.44
C GLY A 147 0.28 -1.09 -14.52
N LEU A 148 -0.34 -0.48 -13.52
CA LEU A 148 -1.74 -0.09 -13.58
C LEU A 148 -1.92 1.15 -14.46
N THR A 149 -3.18 1.42 -14.82
CA THR A 149 -3.63 2.59 -15.59
C THR A 149 -4.75 3.26 -14.80
N ALA A 150 -4.79 4.59 -14.76
CA ALA A 150 -5.84 5.32 -14.06
C ALA A 150 -7.02 5.62 -14.99
N ASN A 151 -8.22 5.55 -14.44
CA ASN A 151 -9.40 6.16 -15.02
C ASN A 151 -9.42 7.64 -14.66
N VAL A 152 -9.74 8.49 -15.64
CA VAL A 152 -9.80 9.93 -15.43
C VAL A 152 -11.26 10.36 -15.31
N THR A 153 -11.59 10.94 -14.16
CA THR A 153 -12.93 11.40 -13.83
C THR A 153 -12.92 12.87 -13.40
N LYS A 154 -14.11 13.47 -13.27
CA LYS A 154 -14.24 14.85 -12.77
C LYS A 154 -15.43 15.01 -11.84
N GLY A 155 -15.13 15.61 -10.68
CA GLY A 155 -16.09 16.08 -9.70
C GLY A 155 -16.73 14.95 -8.89
N ALA A 156 -17.56 15.31 -7.91
CA ALA A 156 -18.12 14.37 -6.93
C ALA A 156 -18.96 13.23 -7.52
N LYS A 157 -19.40 13.34 -8.79
CA LYS A 157 -20.14 12.29 -9.50
C LYS A 157 -19.25 11.36 -10.33
N GLN A 158 -17.92 11.49 -10.21
CA GLN A 158 -16.90 10.68 -10.89
C GLN A 158 -17.21 10.50 -12.40
N ARG A 159 -17.59 11.58 -13.08
CA ARG A 159 -17.95 11.49 -14.50
C ARG A 159 -16.69 11.27 -15.33
N PRO A 160 -16.65 10.29 -16.24
CA PRO A 160 -15.51 10.09 -17.13
C PRO A 160 -15.20 11.36 -17.92
N VAL A 161 -13.92 11.70 -18.04
CA VAL A 161 -13.45 12.84 -18.84
C VAL A 161 -12.74 12.32 -20.08
N PRO A 162 -13.25 12.60 -21.30
CA PRO A 162 -12.53 12.25 -22.51
C PRO A 162 -11.29 13.14 -22.68
N PRO A 163 -10.17 12.61 -23.19
CA PRO A 163 -9.00 13.43 -23.49
C PRO A 163 -9.29 14.34 -24.68
N THR A 164 -8.66 15.52 -24.70
CA THR A 164 -8.68 16.40 -25.87
C THR A 164 -7.45 16.11 -26.71
N SER A 165 -7.64 15.65 -27.95
CA SER A 165 -6.53 15.33 -28.87
C SER A 165 -5.53 14.31 -28.32
N GLY A 166 -6.01 13.30 -27.59
CA GLY A 166 -5.19 12.23 -27.02
C GLY A 166 -4.40 12.61 -25.76
N ALA A 167 -4.66 13.78 -25.17
CA ALA A 167 -4.01 14.22 -23.95
C ALA A 167 -4.98 14.89 -22.96
N TYR A 168 -4.56 14.93 -21.71
CA TYR A 168 -5.19 15.66 -20.63
C TYR A 168 -4.29 16.84 -20.25
N ARG A 169 -4.76 18.05 -20.50
CA ARG A 169 -4.09 19.29 -20.10
C ARG A 169 -4.89 19.97 -19.00
N PHE A 170 -4.24 20.35 -17.91
CA PHE A 170 -4.90 20.97 -16.77
C PHE A 170 -4.03 22.05 -16.13
N THR A 171 -4.70 23.04 -15.54
CA THR A 171 -4.11 24.27 -14.99
C THR A 171 -4.22 24.35 -13.48
N ASP A 172 -5.27 23.76 -12.91
CA ASP A 172 -5.59 23.86 -11.49
C ASP A 172 -5.88 22.48 -10.89
N ILE A 173 -5.67 22.36 -9.58
CA ILE A 173 -6.04 21.18 -8.79
C ILE A 173 -7.55 20.91 -8.89
N GLY A 174 -7.94 19.63 -8.92
CA GLY A 174 -9.36 19.22 -8.98
C GLY A 174 -10.00 19.30 -10.37
N ASN A 175 -9.23 19.60 -11.43
CA ASN A 175 -9.71 19.50 -12.79
C ASN A 175 -9.80 18.04 -13.29
N LEU A 176 -8.98 17.14 -12.73
CA LEU A 176 -8.92 15.73 -13.07
C LEU A 176 -8.69 14.92 -11.79
N ASP A 177 -9.63 14.01 -11.53
CA ASP A 177 -9.55 13.01 -10.49
C ASP A 177 -9.09 11.70 -11.13
N LEU A 178 -8.07 11.09 -10.56
CA LEU A 178 -7.57 9.77 -10.95
C LEU A 178 -8.21 8.73 -10.06
N GLU A 179 -8.84 7.75 -10.67
CA GLU A 179 -9.31 6.55 -9.99
C GLU A 179 -8.48 5.36 -10.44
N ILE A 180 -7.90 4.65 -9.46
CA ILE A 180 -7.06 3.50 -9.69
C ILE A 180 -7.70 2.31 -8.97
N GLU A 181 -8.12 1.30 -9.73
CA GLU A 181 -8.58 0.05 -9.16
C GLU A 181 -7.39 -0.85 -8.81
N LEU A 182 -7.39 -1.42 -7.61
CA LEU A 182 -6.46 -2.46 -7.21
C LEU A 182 -7.11 -3.84 -7.40
N PRO A 183 -6.65 -4.66 -8.37
CA PRO A 183 -7.28 -5.95 -8.63
C PRO A 183 -7.08 -6.94 -7.49
N GLU A 184 -8.03 -7.87 -7.32
CA GLU A 184 -8.00 -8.88 -6.25
C GLU A 184 -6.71 -9.70 -6.23
N ARG A 185 -6.19 -10.03 -7.42
CA ARG A 185 -4.95 -10.80 -7.57
C ARG A 185 -3.69 -10.07 -7.09
N ALA A 186 -3.79 -8.77 -6.79
CA ALA A 186 -2.70 -7.98 -6.22
C ALA A 186 -2.65 -8.04 -4.69
N VAL A 187 -3.65 -8.64 -4.05
CA VAL A 187 -3.73 -8.79 -2.60
C VAL A 187 -2.90 -9.98 -2.14
N CYS A 188 -2.14 -9.80 -1.07
CA CYS A 188 -1.33 -10.86 -0.50
C CYS A 188 -2.20 -11.95 0.14
N PRO A 189 -1.79 -13.23 0.06
CA PRO A 189 -2.49 -14.31 0.76
C PRO A 189 -2.68 -14.00 2.25
N GLY A 190 -3.84 -14.36 2.80
CA GLY A 190 -4.22 -14.00 4.17
C GLY A 190 -4.99 -12.68 4.28
N HIS A 191 -5.05 -11.89 3.21
CA HIS A 191 -5.84 -10.66 3.13
C HIS A 191 -6.89 -10.73 2.01
N THR A 192 -7.81 -9.78 2.02
CA THR A 192 -8.91 -9.60 1.06
C THR A 192 -8.94 -8.16 0.55
N ARG A 193 -9.64 -7.89 -0.56
CA ARG A 193 -9.84 -6.49 -0.98
C ARG A 193 -10.58 -5.64 0.07
N ALA A 194 -11.40 -6.28 0.91
CA ALA A 194 -12.23 -5.59 1.88
C ALA A 194 -11.46 -5.13 3.13
N ASP A 195 -10.40 -5.83 3.53
CA ASP A 195 -9.69 -5.57 4.80
C ASP A 195 -8.36 -4.82 4.62
N ILE A 196 -7.74 -4.84 3.43
CA ILE A 196 -6.49 -4.11 3.18
C ILE A 196 -6.60 -2.58 3.34
N GLY A 197 -7.82 -2.03 3.40
CA GLY A 197 -8.08 -0.62 3.70
C GLY A 197 -8.62 -0.35 5.10
N GLN A 198 -8.83 -1.39 5.91
CA GLN A 198 -9.45 -1.26 7.23
C GLN A 198 -8.37 -1.13 8.30
N CYS A 199 -8.56 -0.18 9.21
CA CYS A 199 -7.77 -0.13 10.43
C CYS A 199 -8.17 -1.26 11.39
N ALA A 200 -7.22 -1.72 12.19
CA ALA A 200 -7.40 -2.79 13.17
C ALA A 200 -6.84 -2.35 14.53
N PRO A 201 -7.67 -2.28 15.60
CA PRO A 201 -9.08 -2.67 15.67
C PRO A 201 -10.01 -1.71 14.89
N ARG A 202 -11.20 -2.20 14.51
CA ARG A 202 -12.21 -1.36 13.85
C ARG A 202 -12.56 -0.15 14.71
N PHE A 203 -12.79 0.99 14.06
CA PHE A 203 -13.12 2.28 14.68
C PHE A 203 -12.02 2.89 15.55
N THR A 204 -10.80 2.38 15.47
CA THR A 204 -9.63 3.08 16.01
C THR A 204 -9.48 4.47 15.38
N ASN A 205 -8.95 5.40 16.18
CA ASN A 205 -8.54 6.73 15.76
C ASN A 205 -7.01 6.88 15.72
N ARG A 206 -6.27 5.78 15.89
CA ARG A 206 -4.81 5.75 15.83
C ARG A 206 -4.37 5.47 14.40
N ILE A 207 -3.41 6.25 13.91
CA ILE A 207 -2.95 6.13 12.52
C ILE A 207 -2.08 4.89 12.32
N GLU A 208 -1.40 4.44 13.38
CA GLU A 208 -0.54 3.27 13.40
C GLU A 208 -1.32 1.95 13.25
N ASP A 209 -2.60 1.99 13.61
CA ASP A 209 -3.56 0.88 13.47
C ASP A 209 -4.13 0.80 12.05
N CYS A 210 -3.83 1.78 11.19
CA CYS A 210 -4.36 1.89 9.83
C CYS A 210 -3.33 1.51 8.76
N PRO A 211 -3.77 0.90 7.65
CA PRO A 211 -2.87 0.61 6.53
C PRO A 211 -2.43 1.90 5.82
N VAL A 212 -1.19 1.90 5.33
CA VAL A 212 -0.62 2.99 4.54
C VAL A 212 -0.69 2.65 3.07
N VAL A 213 -1.32 3.51 2.27
CA VAL A 213 -1.41 3.38 0.82
C VAL A 213 -0.38 4.29 0.18
N ALA A 214 0.43 3.74 -0.72
CA ALA A 214 1.40 4.47 -1.51
C ALA A 214 1.09 4.33 -3.00
N VAL A 215 0.97 5.45 -3.70
CA VAL A 215 0.77 5.52 -5.15
C VAL A 215 1.96 6.21 -5.80
N THR A 216 2.50 5.57 -6.83
CA THR A 216 3.54 6.14 -7.67
C THR A 216 3.05 6.20 -9.11
N LEU A 217 3.02 7.40 -9.69
CA LEU A 217 2.80 7.63 -11.11
C LEU A 217 4.14 8.02 -11.75
N THR A 218 4.52 7.32 -12.83
CA THR A 218 5.73 7.65 -13.61
C THR A 218 5.33 8.26 -14.95
N ASP A 219 5.75 9.50 -15.23
CA ASP A 219 5.46 10.17 -16.50
C ASP A 219 6.55 11.16 -16.94
N LYS A 220 6.87 11.16 -18.23
CA LYS A 220 7.91 12.03 -18.82
C LYS A 220 7.53 13.51 -18.85
N ALA A 221 6.24 13.85 -18.68
CA ALA A 221 5.79 15.22 -18.54
C ALA A 221 6.23 15.86 -17.22
N VAL A 222 6.40 15.07 -16.16
CA VAL A 222 6.81 15.53 -14.82
C VAL A 222 8.19 16.21 -14.84
N PRO A 223 9.27 15.58 -15.33
CA PRO A 223 10.60 16.19 -15.32
C PRO A 223 10.67 17.38 -16.29
N ALA A 224 9.94 17.34 -17.40
CA ALA A 224 9.81 18.46 -18.33
C ALA A 224 9.16 19.69 -17.69
N GLN A 225 8.07 19.49 -16.93
CA GLN A 225 7.43 20.56 -16.18
C GLN A 225 8.38 21.13 -15.12
N ARG A 226 9.06 20.27 -14.35
CA ARG A 226 9.95 20.70 -13.27
C ARG A 226 11.12 21.53 -13.81
N ALA A 227 11.68 21.12 -14.94
CA ALA A 227 12.72 21.86 -15.64
C ALA A 227 12.24 23.23 -16.12
N LEU A 228 11.03 23.30 -16.68
CA LEU A 228 10.41 24.55 -17.12
C LEU A 228 10.20 25.52 -15.95
N VAL A 229 9.68 25.03 -14.81
CA VAL A 229 9.45 25.85 -13.62
C VAL A 229 10.77 26.33 -13.01
N ALA A 230 11.79 25.46 -12.97
CA ALA A 230 13.11 25.80 -12.44
C ALA A 230 13.97 26.66 -13.39
N GLY A 231 13.50 26.93 -14.62
CA GLY A 231 14.28 27.65 -15.63
C GLY A 231 15.53 26.88 -16.10
N VAL A 232 15.50 25.54 -16.03
CA VAL A 232 16.64 24.67 -16.36
C VAL A 232 16.38 23.92 -17.67
N LYS A 233 17.40 23.80 -18.51
CA LYS A 233 17.30 23.16 -19.84
C LYS A 233 17.37 21.62 -19.80
N ASN A 234 17.93 21.04 -18.74
CA ASN A 234 18.09 19.59 -18.61
C ASN A 234 16.97 18.98 -17.74
N PRO A 235 15.93 18.36 -18.32
CA PRO A 235 14.87 17.72 -17.57
C PRO A 235 15.29 16.41 -16.89
N GLU A 236 16.31 15.71 -17.39
CA GLU A 236 16.66 14.35 -16.95
C GLU A 236 17.20 14.28 -15.51
N ARG A 237 17.62 15.42 -14.93
CA ARG A 237 18.02 15.49 -13.52
C ARG A 237 16.84 15.33 -12.55
N PHE A 238 15.64 15.68 -12.99
CA PHE A 238 14.44 15.63 -12.17
C PHE A 238 13.83 14.24 -12.20
N SER A 239 13.21 13.87 -11.08
CA SER A 239 12.44 12.63 -11.01
C SER A 239 11.30 12.64 -12.03
N ASP A 240 11.09 11.49 -12.67
CA ASP A 240 9.93 11.21 -13.52
C ASP A 240 8.70 10.73 -12.74
N ARG A 241 8.80 10.72 -11.41
CA ARG A 241 7.75 10.22 -10.53
C ARG A 241 7.02 11.33 -9.82
N LEU A 242 5.72 11.10 -9.66
CA LEU A 242 4.89 11.68 -8.61
C LEU A 242 4.56 10.57 -7.62
N VAL A 243 4.81 10.82 -6.34
CA VAL A 243 4.63 9.82 -5.28
C VAL A 243 3.77 10.42 -4.19
N ALA A 244 2.65 9.77 -3.90
CA ALA A 244 1.74 10.12 -2.83
C ALA A 244 1.65 8.95 -1.86
N VAL A 245 1.60 9.24 -0.57
CA VAL A 245 1.37 8.25 0.48
C VAL A 245 0.30 8.77 1.43
N SER A 246 -0.56 7.90 1.95
CA SER A 246 -1.65 8.32 2.83
C SER A 246 -1.15 8.80 4.19
N PHE A 247 0.02 8.30 4.60
CA PHE A 247 0.68 8.66 5.84
C PHE A 247 2.20 8.49 5.73
N GLU A 248 2.94 9.37 6.37
CA GLU A 248 4.38 9.24 6.62
C GLU A 248 4.59 9.34 8.12
N GLU A 249 5.19 8.32 8.73
CA GLU A 249 5.71 8.44 10.09
C GLU A 249 6.78 9.55 10.10
N ASN A 250 6.39 10.73 10.57
CA ASN A 250 7.20 11.93 10.78
C ASN A 250 8.14 12.34 9.63
N ALA A 251 7.59 13.06 8.64
CA ALA A 251 8.37 14.00 7.83
C ALA A 251 8.80 15.25 8.61
N ALA A 252 8.25 15.47 9.80
CA ALA A 252 8.66 16.50 10.74
C ALA A 252 9.07 15.82 12.06
N GLY A 253 10.36 15.75 12.32
CA GLY A 253 10.81 15.65 13.70
C GLY A 253 10.41 16.92 14.42
N VAL A 254 9.42 16.82 15.31
CA VAL A 254 9.17 17.77 16.39
C VAL A 254 9.22 16.99 17.69
#